data_AF-A0A380DP55-F1
#
_entry.id   AF-A0A380DP55-F1
#
_cell.length_a   1.000
_cell.length_b   1.000
_cell.length_c   1.000
_cell.angle_alpha   90.00
_cell.angle_beta   90.00
_cell.angle_gamma   90.00
#
_symmetry.space_group_name_H-M   'P 1'
#
loop_
_entity.id
_entity.type
_entity.pdbx_description
1 polymer ?
#
loop_
_entity_poly.entity_id
_entity_poly.type
_entity_poly.pdbx_seq_one_letter_code
_entity_poly.pdbx_strand_id
1 'polypeptide(L)'
;MKDLLQAQQKLIPDLIDKMYKRFSILTTISKNQPVGRRSLSEHMDMTERVLRSETDMLKKQDLIKVKPTGMEITAEGEQLISQLKGYFDIYADDNRLSEGIKNKFQIKEVHVVPGDADNSQSVKTELGRQAGQLLEGILQEDAIVAVNWRIHDGMC
;
A
#
# COMPACT_ATOMS: atom_id res chain seq x y z
N MET A 1 2.69 -17.75 -5.49
CA MET A 1 2.55 -16.29 -5.74
C MET A 1 3.08 -15.43 -4.59
N LYS A 2 2.77 -15.76 -3.32
CA LYS A 2 3.27 -15.02 -2.15
C LYS A 2 4.81 -14.96 -2.06
N ASP A 3 5.50 -16.04 -2.40
CA ASP A 3 6.97 -16.12 -2.25
C ASP A 3 7.73 -15.15 -3.17
N LEU A 4 7.25 -14.93 -4.39
CA LEU A 4 7.87 -13.99 -5.32
C LEU A 4 7.69 -12.54 -4.86
N LEU A 5 6.51 -12.19 -4.34
CA LEU A 5 6.23 -10.85 -3.84
C LEU A 5 7.10 -10.55 -2.61
N GLN A 6 7.25 -11.50 -1.69
CA GLN A 6 8.13 -11.36 -0.53
C GLN A 6 9.60 -11.19 -0.96
N ALA A 7 10.05 -11.91 -1.99
CA ALA A 7 11.39 -11.72 -2.54
C ALA A 7 11.57 -10.32 -3.16
N GLN A 8 10.58 -9.83 -3.89
CA GLN A 8 10.60 -8.49 -4.47
C GLN A 8 10.60 -7.39 -3.39
N GLN A 9 9.85 -7.57 -2.30
CA GLN A 9 9.85 -6.63 -1.17
C GLN A 9 11.19 -6.59 -0.43
N LYS A 10 11.96 -7.68 -0.41
CA LYS A 10 13.33 -7.64 0.14
C LYS A 10 14.26 -6.74 -0.69
N LEU A 11 14.05 -6.68 -2.01
CA LEU A 11 14.81 -5.81 -2.91
C LEU A 11 14.29 -4.37 -2.92
N ILE A 12 12.97 -4.22 -2.83
CA ILE A 12 12.26 -2.94 -2.87
C ILE A 12 11.31 -2.90 -1.66
N PRO A 13 11.80 -2.45 -0.49
CA PRO A 13 11.03 -2.47 0.76
C PRO A 13 9.66 -1.79 0.67
N ASP A 14 9.56 -0.73 -0.13
CA ASP A 14 8.37 0.10 -0.32
C ASP A 14 7.59 -0.21 -1.62
N LEU A 15 7.73 -1.43 -2.16
CA LEU A 15 7.13 -1.83 -3.43
C LEU A 15 5.60 -1.67 -3.42
N ILE A 16 4.94 -2.18 -2.39
CA ILE A 16 3.48 -2.18 -2.30
C ILE A 16 2.94 -0.76 -2.19
N ASP A 17 3.56 0.11 -1.38
CA ASP A 17 3.15 1.50 -1.24
C ASP A 17 3.31 2.28 -2.55
N LYS A 18 4.42 2.04 -3.27
CA LYS A 18 4.62 2.63 -4.61
C LYS A 18 3.57 2.15 -5.60
N MET A 19 3.26 0.85 -5.60
CA MET A 19 2.22 0.30 -6.49
C MET A 19 0.84 0.87 -6.14
N TYR A 20 0.48 0.91 -4.86
CA TYR A 20 -0.80 1.43 -4.39
C TYR A 20 -0.97 2.92 -4.74
N LYS A 21 0.09 3.71 -4.57
CA LYS A 21 0.11 5.13 -4.95
C LYS A 21 -0.19 5.31 -6.45
N ARG A 22 0.48 4.55 -7.32
CA ARG A 22 0.26 4.61 -8.77
C ARG A 22 -1.11 4.12 -9.16
N PHE A 23 -1.58 3.04 -8.54
CA PHE A 23 -2.93 2.51 -8.73
C PHE A 23 -4.00 3.55 -8.35
N SER A 24 -3.81 4.23 -7.22
CA SER A 24 -4.69 5.32 -6.77
C SER A 24 -4.71 6.48 -7.75
N ILE A 25 -3.56 6.88 -8.29
CA ILE A 25 -3.49 7.92 -9.33
C ILE A 25 -4.24 7.49 -10.59
N LEU A 26 -4.00 6.28 -11.10
CA LEU A 26 -4.65 5.75 -12.29
C LEU A 26 -6.18 5.67 -12.14
N THR A 27 -6.65 5.15 -11.00
CA THR A 27 -8.09 5.06 -10.72
C THR A 27 -8.76 6.41 -10.56
N THR A 28 -8.07 7.40 -9.96
CA THR A 28 -8.58 8.78 -9.85
C THR A 28 -8.63 9.45 -11.22
N ILE A 29 -7.63 9.25 -12.09
CA ILE A 29 -7.68 9.74 -13.48
C ILE A 29 -8.85 9.09 -14.23
N SER A 30 -8.99 7.77 -14.18
CA SER A 30 -10.07 7.03 -14.85
C SER A 30 -11.48 7.54 -14.47
N LYS A 31 -11.68 7.90 -13.19
CA LYS A 31 -12.97 8.42 -12.69
C LYS A 31 -13.25 9.88 -13.07
N ASN A 32 -12.20 10.70 -13.17
CA ASN A 32 -12.33 12.16 -13.29
C ASN A 32 -11.85 12.72 -14.64
N GLN A 33 -11.50 11.85 -15.59
CA GLN A 33 -10.97 12.26 -16.88
C GLN A 33 -11.98 13.06 -17.71
N PRO A 34 -11.51 14.06 -18.49
CA PRO A 34 -10.14 14.56 -18.49
C PRO A 34 -9.83 15.39 -17.22
N VAL A 35 -8.73 15.08 -16.53
CA VAL A 35 -8.38 15.76 -15.26
C VAL A 35 -7.06 16.54 -15.36
N GLY A 36 -7.06 17.78 -14.90
CA GLY A 36 -5.85 18.61 -14.82
C GLY A 36 -4.98 18.26 -13.61
N ARG A 37 -3.66 18.50 -13.69
CA ARG A 37 -2.71 18.16 -12.61
C ARG A 37 -3.08 18.80 -11.26
N ARG A 38 -3.50 20.06 -11.25
CA ARG A 38 -3.89 20.79 -10.04
C ARG A 38 -5.12 20.17 -9.36
N SER A 39 -6.16 19.88 -10.14
CA SER A 39 -7.34 19.20 -9.63
C SER A 39 -6.99 17.80 -9.13
N LEU A 40 -6.13 17.06 -9.85
CA LEU A 40 -5.68 15.74 -9.42
C LEU A 40 -4.87 15.78 -8.11
N SER A 41 -4.03 16.79 -7.89
CA SER A 41 -3.34 16.97 -6.60
C SER A 41 -4.29 17.23 -5.45
N GLU A 42 -5.36 18.00 -5.67
CA GLU A 42 -6.39 18.28 -4.65
C GLU A 42 -7.18 17.01 -4.30
N HIS A 43 -7.54 16.19 -5.29
CA HIS A 43 -8.21 14.91 -5.04
C HIS A 43 -7.36 13.90 -4.26
N MET A 44 -6.04 13.97 -4.43
CA MET A 44 -5.10 12.97 -3.90
C MET A 44 -4.38 13.42 -2.61
N ASP A 45 -4.54 14.68 -2.20
CA ASP A 45 -3.76 15.31 -1.13
C ASP A 45 -2.23 15.12 -1.33
N MET A 46 -1.78 15.31 -2.58
CA MET A 46 -0.38 15.14 -2.97
C MET A 46 0.19 16.44 -3.55
N THR A 47 1.45 16.76 -3.27
CA THR A 47 2.09 17.93 -3.90
C THR A 47 2.19 17.75 -5.42
N GLU A 48 2.04 18.86 -6.17
CA GLU A 48 2.16 18.83 -7.64
C GLU A 48 3.51 18.26 -8.12
N ARG A 49 4.59 18.47 -7.36
CA ARG A 49 5.92 17.96 -7.70
C ARG A 49 5.94 16.42 -7.70
N VAL A 50 5.38 15.81 -6.66
CA VAL A 50 5.30 14.33 -6.57
C VAL A 50 4.37 13.80 -7.64
N LEU A 51 3.20 14.41 -7.78
CA LEU A 51 2.20 14.01 -8.78
C LEU A 51 2.78 14.05 -10.20
N ARG A 52 3.53 15.12 -10.53
CA ARG A 52 4.21 15.24 -11.82
C ARG A 52 5.13 14.07 -12.10
N SER A 53 5.99 13.69 -11.15
CA SER A 53 6.91 12.55 -11.30
C SER A 53 6.16 11.25 -11.60
N GLU A 54 5.08 10.98 -10.85
CA GLU A 54 4.28 9.77 -11.06
C GLU A 54 3.54 9.81 -12.40
N THR A 55 2.88 10.92 -12.75
CA THR A 55 2.17 11.04 -14.03
C THR A 55 3.10 11.00 -15.23
N ASP A 56 4.32 11.54 -15.14
CA ASP A 56 5.33 11.45 -16.19
C ASP A 56 5.78 9.99 -16.38
N MET A 57 5.88 9.21 -15.31
CA MET A 57 6.19 7.77 -15.39
C MET A 57 5.03 6.98 -16.01
N LEU A 58 3.79 7.21 -15.57
CA LEU A 58 2.60 6.54 -16.11
C LEU A 58 2.42 6.84 -17.61
N LYS A 59 2.71 8.09 -18.03
CA LYS A 59 2.71 8.47 -19.45
C LYS A 59 3.78 7.71 -20.24
N LYS A 60 4.99 7.57 -19.71
CA LYS A 60 6.08 6.80 -20.36
C LYS A 60 5.74 5.33 -20.54
N GLN A 61 4.87 4.79 -19.69
CA GLN A 61 4.37 3.42 -19.76
C GLN A 61 3.08 3.29 -20.59
N ASP A 62 2.67 4.34 -21.30
CA ASP A 62 1.41 4.42 -22.06
C ASP A 62 0.15 4.07 -21.25
N LEU A 63 0.18 4.24 -19.93
CA LEU A 63 -0.97 4.00 -19.05
C LEU A 63 -1.93 5.20 -19.00
N ILE A 64 -1.43 6.40 -19.32
CA ILE A 64 -2.22 7.63 -19.43
C ILE A 64 -1.82 8.45 -20.67
N LYS A 65 -2.78 9.18 -21.23
CA LYS A 65 -2.56 10.23 -22.24
C LYS A 65 -2.66 11.60 -21.59
N VAL A 66 -1.68 12.46 -21.89
CA VAL A 66 -1.64 13.85 -21.42
C VAL A 66 -1.94 14.79 -22.58
N LYS A 67 -3.06 15.53 -22.50
CA LYS A 67 -3.49 16.54 -23.46
C LYS A 67 -3.53 17.92 -22.80
N PRO A 68 -3.60 19.03 -23.57
CA PRO A 68 -3.81 20.36 -23.00
C PRO A 68 -5.08 20.48 -22.15
N THR A 69 -6.11 19.69 -22.46
CA THR A 69 -7.39 19.63 -21.73
C THR A 69 -7.33 18.82 -20.43
N GLY A 70 -6.28 18.03 -20.21
CA GLY A 70 -6.14 17.16 -19.04
C GLY A 70 -5.56 15.79 -19.36
N MET A 71 -5.57 14.93 -18.35
CA MET A 71 -5.10 13.55 -18.41
C MET A 71 -6.28 12.60 -18.58
N GLU A 72 -6.12 11.62 -19.45
CA GLU A 72 -7.07 10.55 -19.74
C GLU A 72 -6.37 9.19 -19.56
N ILE A 73 -7.10 8.17 -19.14
CA ILE A 73 -6.61 6.80 -19.07
C ILE A 73 -6.50 6.21 -20.50
N THR A 74 -5.57 5.29 -20.71
CA THR A 74 -5.52 4.47 -21.94
C THR A 74 -6.23 3.14 -21.74
N ALA A 75 -6.44 2.39 -22.83
CA ALA A 75 -6.98 1.03 -22.74
C ALA A 75 -6.06 0.11 -21.92
N GLU A 76 -4.73 0.26 -22.05
CA GLU A 76 -3.76 -0.48 -21.23
C GLU A 76 -3.87 -0.09 -19.75
N GLY A 77 -4.04 1.21 -19.46
CA GLY A 77 -4.31 1.71 -18.12
C GLY A 77 -5.57 1.12 -17.50
N GLU A 78 -6.68 1.06 -18.25
CA GLU A 78 -7.93 0.44 -17.76
C GLU A 78 -7.77 -1.06 -17.51
N GLN A 79 -7.09 -1.77 -18.40
CA GLN A 79 -6.81 -3.19 -18.22
C GLN A 79 -5.98 -3.44 -16.95
N LEU A 80 -4.94 -2.64 -16.72
CA LEU A 80 -4.10 -2.74 -15.54
C LEU A 80 -4.89 -2.47 -14.26
N ILE A 81 -5.76 -1.45 -14.26
CA ILE A 81 -6.66 -1.19 -13.13
C ILE A 81 -7.53 -2.42 -12.86
N SER A 82 -8.15 -2.99 -13.89
CA SER A 82 -9.02 -4.15 -13.73
C SER A 82 -8.29 -5.37 -13.17
N GLN A 83 -7.04 -5.61 -13.58
CA GLN A 83 -6.23 -6.73 -13.10
C GLN A 83 -5.82 -6.56 -11.63
N LEU A 84 -5.56 -5.34 -11.19
CA LEU A 84 -5.06 -5.04 -9.84
C LEU A 84 -6.17 -4.71 -8.84
N LYS A 85 -7.39 -4.46 -9.31
CA LYS A 85 -8.52 -4.03 -8.47
C LYS A 85 -8.77 -4.97 -7.27
N GLY A 86 -8.90 -6.27 -7.52
CA GLY A 86 -9.16 -7.22 -6.43
C GLY A 86 -8.04 -7.29 -5.38
N TYR A 87 -6.79 -7.02 -5.77
CA TYR A 87 -5.67 -6.97 -4.85
C TYR A 87 -5.70 -5.72 -3.97
N PHE A 88 -5.94 -4.55 -4.59
CA PHE A 88 -5.94 -3.28 -3.87
C PHE A 88 -7.24 -2.96 -3.14
N ASP A 89 -8.37 -3.58 -3.48
CA ASP A 89 -9.59 -3.50 -2.67
C ASP A 89 -9.33 -4.09 -1.28
N ILE A 90 -8.65 -5.25 -1.20
CA ILE A 90 -8.24 -5.87 0.08
C ILE A 90 -7.26 -4.96 0.83
N TYR A 91 -6.25 -4.42 0.14
CA TYR A 91 -5.27 -3.51 0.75
C TYR A 91 -5.92 -2.23 1.31
N ALA A 92 -6.90 -1.67 0.59
CA ALA A 92 -7.64 -0.50 1.03
C ALA A 92 -8.50 -0.82 2.27
N ASP A 93 -9.13 -2.00 2.32
CA ASP A 93 -9.90 -2.45 3.48
C ASP A 93 -9.01 -2.65 4.71
N ASP A 94 -7.82 -3.23 4.55
CA ASP A 94 -6.85 -3.39 5.64
C ASP A 94 -6.37 -2.02 6.18
N ASN A 95 -6.09 -1.06 5.29
CA ASN A 95 -5.74 0.30 5.70
C ASN A 95 -6.89 1.01 6.43
N ARG A 96 -8.13 0.84 5.96
CA ARG A 96 -9.32 1.40 6.62
C ARG A 96 -9.53 0.76 7.99
N LEU A 97 -9.32 -0.55 8.12
CA LEU A 97 -9.37 -1.25 9.39
C LEU A 97 -8.31 -0.70 10.35
N SER A 98 -7.09 -0.52 9.88
CA SER A 98 -5.99 0.05 10.65
C SER A 98 -6.34 1.43 11.22
N GLU A 99 -6.75 2.36 10.36
CA GLU A 99 -7.15 3.72 10.77
C GLU A 99 -8.40 3.71 11.66
N GLY A 100 -9.35 2.80 11.42
CA GLY A 100 -10.54 2.63 12.26
C GLY A 100 -10.18 2.22 13.69
N ILE A 101 -9.28 1.25 13.86
CA ILE A 101 -8.78 0.81 15.17
C ILE A 101 -8.00 1.94 15.85
N LYS A 102 -7.09 2.57 15.11
CA LYS A 102 -6.26 3.67 15.59
C LYS A 102 -7.10 4.79 16.18
N ASN A 103 -8.10 5.27 15.43
CA ASN A 103 -8.97 6.37 15.84
C ASN A 103 -9.92 5.97 16.98
N LYS A 104 -10.47 4.75 16.95
CA LYS A 104 -11.41 4.28 17.97
C LYS A 104 -10.75 4.07 19.34
N PHE A 105 -9.52 3.56 19.35
CA PHE A 105 -8.80 3.22 20.59
C PHE A 105 -7.68 4.20 20.94
N GLN A 106 -7.49 5.25 20.15
CA GLN A 106 -6.44 6.27 20.33
C GLN A 106 -5.03 5.67 20.44
N ILE A 107 -4.76 4.65 19.62
CA ILE A 107 -3.46 3.98 19.57
C ILE A 107 -2.55 4.80 18.64
N LYS A 108 -1.25 4.88 18.96
CA LYS A 108 -0.28 5.66 18.17
C LYS A 108 -0.17 5.16 16.72
N GLU A 109 -0.14 3.84 16.54
CA GLU A 109 0.14 3.21 15.26
C GLU A 109 -0.50 1.83 15.20
N VAL A 110 -1.10 1.50 14.05
CA VAL A 110 -1.72 0.19 13.80
C VAL A 110 -1.26 -0.26 12.41
N HIS A 111 -0.96 -1.56 12.29
CA HIS A 111 -0.58 -2.19 11.04
C HIS A 111 -1.40 -3.47 10.89
N VAL A 112 -1.92 -3.70 9.69
CA VAL A 112 -2.75 -4.86 9.38
C VAL A 112 -2.01 -5.72 8.36
N VAL A 113 -1.86 -7.01 8.67
CA VAL A 113 -1.34 -8.00 7.72
C VAL A 113 -2.52 -8.81 7.20
N PRO A 114 -2.82 -8.78 5.88
CA PRO A 114 -3.94 -9.49 5.31
C PRO A 114 -3.86 -11.01 5.54
N GLY A 115 -4.96 -11.57 6.05
CA GLY A 115 -5.16 -13.01 6.22
C GLY A 115 -5.39 -13.43 7.67
N ASP A 116 -5.39 -14.75 7.89
CA ASP A 116 -5.65 -15.36 9.19
C ASP A 116 -4.38 -16.04 9.72
N ALA A 117 -3.85 -15.54 10.82
CA ALA A 117 -2.61 -16.02 11.43
C ALA A 117 -2.77 -17.33 12.22
N ASP A 118 -4.00 -17.67 12.63
CA ASP A 118 -4.29 -18.93 13.33
C ASP A 118 -4.29 -20.09 12.34
N ASN A 119 -4.75 -19.83 11.10
CA ASN A 119 -4.88 -20.84 10.06
C ASN A 119 -3.76 -20.84 9.00
N SER A 120 -2.92 -19.80 8.95
CA SER A 120 -1.86 -19.67 7.93
C SER A 120 -0.49 -19.36 8.53
N GLN A 121 0.40 -20.35 8.50
CA GLN A 121 1.79 -20.18 8.92
C GLN A 121 2.50 -19.08 8.13
N SER A 122 2.18 -18.93 6.83
CA SER A 122 2.75 -17.85 6.00
C SER A 122 2.37 -16.45 6.49
N VAL A 123 1.12 -16.26 6.95
CA VAL A 123 0.64 -15.00 7.50
C VAL A 123 1.28 -14.74 8.86
N LYS A 124 1.41 -15.77 9.69
CA LYS A 124 2.09 -15.69 11.00
C LYS A 124 3.56 -15.29 10.88
N THR A 125 4.27 -15.85 9.91
CA THR A 125 5.66 -15.46 9.59
C THR A 125 5.73 -14.00 9.11
N GLU A 126 4.81 -13.58 8.26
CA GLU A 126 4.76 -12.19 7.77
C GLU A 126 4.47 -11.19 8.88
N LEU A 127 3.54 -11.50 9.79
CA LEU A 127 3.27 -10.70 11.00
C LEU A 127 4.53 -10.50 11.83
N GLY A 128 5.28 -11.57 12.11
CA GLY A 128 6.54 -11.48 12.84
C GLY A 128 7.58 -10.63 12.11
N ARG A 129 7.67 -10.77 10.78
CA ARG A 129 8.58 -9.98 9.93
C ARG A 129 8.25 -8.49 10.01
N GLN A 130 6.99 -8.12 9.84
CA GLN A 130 6.53 -6.72 9.92
C GLN A 130 6.80 -6.14 11.31
N ALA A 131 6.45 -6.87 12.37
CA ALA A 131 6.72 -6.44 13.75
C ALA A 131 8.22 -6.21 13.99
N GLY A 132 9.10 -7.08 13.49
CA GLY A 132 10.55 -6.92 13.57
C GLY A 132 11.05 -5.67 12.86
N GLN A 133 10.61 -5.43 11.62
CA GLN A 133 11.00 -4.24 10.86
C GLN A 133 10.55 -2.93 11.51
N LEU A 134 9.33 -2.92 12.07
CA LEU A 134 8.82 -1.77 12.81
C LEU A 134 9.61 -1.52 14.09
N LEU A 135 9.93 -2.60 14.82
CA LEU A 135 10.75 -2.52 16.04
C LEU A 135 12.14 -1.96 15.71
N GLU A 136 12.81 -2.48 14.68
CA GLU A 136 14.11 -1.97 14.22
C GLU A 136 14.07 -0.47 13.90
N GLY A 137 12.97 0.03 13.32
CA GLY A 137 12.79 1.45 12.99
C GLY A 137 12.64 2.37 14.21
N ILE A 138 12.30 1.84 15.39
CA ILE A 138 12.10 2.63 16.63
C ILE A 138 13.16 2.37 17.70
N LEU A 139 13.97 1.32 17.57
CA LEU A 139 15.03 1.02 18.52
C LEU A 139 16.10 2.13 18.51
N GLN A 140 16.62 2.42 19.70
CA GLN A 140 17.71 3.35 19.93
C GLN A 140 18.85 2.62 20.64
N GLU A 141 20.04 3.24 20.66
CA GLU A 141 21.16 2.72 21.44
C GLU A 141 20.75 2.58 22.92
N ASP A 142 21.16 1.48 23.56
CA ASP A 142 20.81 1.10 24.93
C ASP A 142 19.30 0.91 25.22
N ALA A 143 18.47 0.72 24.19
CA ALA A 143 17.05 0.45 24.39
C ALA A 143 16.81 -0.87 25.15
N ILE A 144 15.97 -0.80 26.20
CA ILE A 144 15.50 -1.97 26.94
C ILE A 144 14.20 -2.46 26.31
N VAL A 145 14.18 -3.70 25.82
CA VAL A 145 13.01 -4.33 25.21
C VAL A 145 12.37 -5.32 26.15
N ALA A 146 11.10 -5.10 26.49
CA ALA A 146 10.29 -6.09 27.20
C ALA A 146 9.64 -7.05 26.19
N VAL A 147 9.78 -8.35 26.41
CA VAL A 147 9.17 -9.39 25.58
C VAL A 147 8.18 -10.22 26.39
N ASN A 148 7.07 -10.62 25.77
CA ASN A 148 6.12 -11.57 26.33
C ASN A 148 5.98 -12.79 25.41
N TRP A 149 5.55 -13.91 25.99
CA TRP A 149 5.26 -15.14 25.25
C TRP A 149 3.83 -15.55 25.57
N ARG A 150 3.15 -16.14 24.59
CA ARG A 150 1.80 -16.69 24.75
C ARG A 150 1.81 -18.13 24.25
N ILE A 151 1.46 -19.09 25.12
CA ILE A 151 1.12 -20.44 24.69
C ILE A 151 -0.23 -20.34 23.99
N HIS A 152 -0.30 -20.70 22.71
CA HIS A 152 -1.58 -21.08 22.13
C HIS A 152 -1.86 -22.51 22.63
N ASP A 153 -2.78 -22.63 23.58
CA ASP A 153 -3.32 -23.93 23.99
C ASP A 153 -3.86 -24.65 22.75
N GLY A 154 -3.25 -25.78 22.39
CA GLY A 154 -3.62 -26.54 21.20
C GLY A 154 -2.69 -27.67 20.78
N MET A 155 -1.53 -27.85 21.39
CA MET A 155 -0.69 -29.05 21.18
C MET A 155 -0.05 -29.51 22.49
N CYS A 156 -0.73 -30.43 23.17
CA CYS A 156 -0.10 -31.51 23.94
C CYS A 156 -0.29 -32.80 23.15
#